data_AF-A0A136LRG5-F1
#
_entry.id   AF-A0A136LRG5-F1
#
_cell.length_a   1.000
_cell.length_b   1.000
_cell.length_c   1.000
_cell.angle_alpha   90.00
_cell.angle_beta   90.00
_cell.angle_gamma   90.00
#
_symmetry.space_group_name_H-M   'P 1'
#
loop_
_entity.id
_entity.type
_entity.pdbx_description
1 polymer ?
#
loop_
_entity_poly.entity_id
_entity_poly.type
_entity_poly.pdbx_seq_one_letter_code
_entity_poly.pdbx_strand_id
1 'polypeptide(L)'
;MRSLIPAIVLLVLLSCEQNPTTSLLFKLSFTKEMSDQAQDGRLLLLLANNNKAEPRFQINDGLTTQLVFGLDVEGMQPGQEITLDASNAFGFPRRSINEIPAGEYYVQALINRYETFNLKTGHTVKLPPDQAKASSGIVSRATFTAHRLKYPSILPERKP
;
A
#
# COMPACT_ATOMS: atom_id res chain seq x y z
N MET A 1 -27.26 10.39 54.30
CA MET A 1 -26.35 9.65 53.39
C MET A 1 -26.86 9.81 51.97
N ARG A 2 -26.36 10.79 51.20
CA ARG A 2 -26.75 11.01 49.80
C ARG A 2 -25.91 10.11 48.91
N SER A 3 -26.58 9.25 48.14
CA SER A 3 -25.97 8.25 47.27
C SER A 3 -25.02 8.91 46.27
N LEU A 4 -23.71 8.66 46.41
CA LEU A 4 -22.63 9.09 45.51
C LEU A 4 -22.49 8.18 44.27
N ILE A 5 -23.38 7.21 44.12
CA ILE A 5 -23.40 6.22 43.04
C ILE A 5 -23.61 6.84 41.63
N PRO A 6 -24.44 7.89 41.40
CA PRO A 6 -24.67 8.36 40.03
C PRO A 6 -23.47 9.11 39.44
N ALA A 7 -22.58 9.66 40.28
CA ALA A 7 -21.38 10.35 39.82
C ALA A 7 -20.30 9.38 39.30
N ILE A 8 -20.23 8.18 39.87
CA ILE A 8 -19.25 7.15 39.48
C ILE A 8 -19.65 6.49 38.15
N VAL A 9 -20.95 6.31 37.90
CA VAL A 9 -21.45 5.74 36.63
C VAL A 9 -21.22 6.68 35.45
N LEU A 10 -21.30 8.01 35.66
CA LEU A 10 -21.07 8.99 34.60
C LEU A 10 -19.59 9.09 34.18
N LEU A 11 -18.66 8.80 35.09
CA LEU A 11 -17.23 8.85 34.82
C LEU A 11 -16.74 7.65 33.97
N VAL A 12 -17.42 6.50 34.05
CA VAL A 12 -17.07 5.29 33.28
C VAL A 12 -17.47 5.39 31.81
N LEU A 13 -18.49 6.19 31.48
CA LEU A 13 -18.96 6.35 30.09
C LEU A 13 -18.11 7.31 29.25
N LEU A 14 -17.18 8.06 29.87
CA LEU A 14 -16.27 8.99 29.17
C LEU A 14 -14.95 8.35 28.72
N SER A 15 -14.67 7.11 29.12
CA SER A 15 -13.47 6.37 28.70
C SER A 15 -13.69 5.62 27.39
N CYS A 16 -14.03 6.34 26.32
CA CYS A 16 -13.89 5.82 24.97
C CYS A 16 -12.50 6.23 24.46
N GLU A 17 -11.48 5.39 24.69
CA GLU A 17 -10.17 5.56 24.05
C GLU A 17 -10.33 5.38 22.54
N GLN A 18 -10.33 6.49 21.80
CA GLN A 18 -10.10 6.46 20.36
C GLN A 18 -8.65 6.01 20.16
N ASN A 19 -8.44 4.72 19.89
CA ASN A 19 -7.15 4.26 19.41
C ASN A 19 -6.89 4.96 18.07
N PRO A 20 -5.90 5.86 17.95
CA PRO A 20 -5.59 6.47 16.67
C PRO A 20 -5.05 5.35 15.77
N THR A 21 -5.89 4.85 14.87
CA THR A 21 -5.46 4.00 13.77
C THR A 21 -4.57 4.85 12.88
N THR A 22 -3.26 4.78 13.10
CA THR A 22 -2.29 5.42 12.22
C THR A 22 -2.47 4.83 10.84
N SER A 23 -2.95 5.64 9.88
CA SER A 23 -3.10 5.20 8.50
C SER A 23 -1.72 5.12 7.87
N LEU A 24 -1.42 3.97 7.26
CA LEU A 24 -0.20 3.78 6.49
C LEU A 24 -0.32 4.51 5.15
N LEU A 25 0.77 5.15 4.74
CA LEU A 25 0.86 5.95 3.53
C LEU A 25 2.19 5.68 2.84
N PHE A 26 2.15 5.44 1.53
CA PHE A 26 3.34 5.23 0.70
C PHE A 26 3.36 6.25 -0.42
N LYS A 27 4.50 6.92 -0.60
CA LYS A 27 4.72 7.84 -1.72
C LYS A 27 5.61 7.16 -2.74
N LEU A 28 5.15 7.14 -3.98
CA LEU A 28 5.84 6.51 -5.10
C LEU A 28 6.06 7.52 -6.21
N SER A 29 7.27 7.53 -6.75
CA SER A 29 7.67 8.31 -7.92
C SER A 29 8.68 7.51 -8.75
N PHE A 30 8.77 7.80 -10.04
CA PHE A 30 9.85 7.31 -10.90
C PHE A 30 10.69 8.48 -11.39
N THR A 31 11.95 8.24 -11.72
CA THR A 31 12.86 9.31 -12.15
C THR A 31 12.91 9.43 -13.67
N LYS A 32 13.42 10.56 -14.16
CA LYS A 32 13.55 10.83 -15.60
C LYS A 32 14.51 9.84 -16.30
N GLU A 33 15.47 9.28 -15.56
CA GLU A 33 16.39 8.25 -16.05
C GLU A 33 15.68 6.92 -16.31
N MET A 34 14.58 6.64 -15.60
CA MET A 34 13.77 5.44 -15.81
C MET A 34 12.86 5.59 -17.03
N SER A 35 12.25 6.77 -17.19
CA SER A 35 11.52 7.17 -18.39
C SER A 35 11.35 8.68 -18.40
N ASP A 36 11.48 9.29 -19.57
CA ASP A 36 11.21 10.72 -19.80
C ASP A 36 9.76 11.00 -20.22
N GLN A 37 8.94 9.96 -20.37
CA GLN A 37 7.55 10.05 -20.79
C GLN A 37 6.59 9.89 -19.61
N ALA A 38 5.44 10.55 -19.72
CA ALA A 38 4.31 10.29 -18.82
C ALA A 38 3.84 8.84 -18.94
N GLN A 39 3.48 8.23 -17.82
CA GLN A 39 3.07 6.83 -17.79
C GLN A 39 1.59 6.68 -17.44
N ASP A 40 0.91 5.87 -18.25
CA ASP A 40 -0.39 5.31 -17.96
C ASP A 40 -0.22 3.86 -17.53
N GLY A 41 -1.01 3.40 -16.56
CA GLY A 41 -0.95 2.01 -16.15
C GLY A 41 -1.50 1.74 -14.78
N ARG A 42 -1.13 0.58 -14.24
CA ARG A 42 -1.40 0.21 -12.86
C ARG A 42 -0.13 0.27 -12.04
N LEU A 43 -0.09 1.22 -11.09
CA LEU A 43 0.99 1.38 -10.14
C LEU A 43 0.81 0.38 -9.00
N LEU A 44 1.86 -0.39 -8.72
CA LEU A 44 1.89 -1.47 -7.75
C LEU A 44 2.95 -1.22 -6.68
N LEU A 45 2.56 -1.40 -5.43
CA LEU A 45 3.41 -1.52 -4.25
C LEU A 45 3.44 -2.99 -3.83
N LEU A 46 4.61 -3.61 -3.92
CA LEU A 46 4.82 -5.02 -3.60
C LEU A 46 5.70 -5.11 -2.35
N LEU A 47 5.28 -5.88 -1.35
CA LEU A 47 6.01 -6.05 -0.10
C LEU A 47 6.25 -7.53 0.18
N ALA A 48 7.50 -7.91 0.35
CA ALA A 48 7.90 -9.25 0.77
C ALA A 48 8.51 -9.24 2.17
N ASN A 49 8.16 -10.19 3.02
CA ASN A 49 8.70 -10.33 4.38
C ASN A 49 10.05 -11.07 4.46
N ASN A 50 10.67 -11.35 3.30
CA ASN A 50 11.94 -12.06 3.18
C ASN A 50 12.64 -11.69 1.86
N ASN A 51 13.95 -11.97 1.78
CA ASN A 51 14.82 -11.64 0.63
C ASN A 51 15.13 -12.82 -0.30
N LYS A 52 14.34 -13.91 -0.29
CA LYS A 52 14.65 -15.08 -1.12
C LYS A 52 14.61 -14.78 -2.62
N ALA A 53 13.78 -13.83 -3.06
CA ALA A 53 13.68 -13.35 -4.43
C ALA A 53 13.16 -11.89 -4.44
N GLU A 54 13.05 -11.27 -5.62
CA GLU A 54 12.37 -9.96 -5.71
C GLU A 54 10.90 -10.07 -5.32
N PRO A 55 10.29 -9.05 -4.66
CA PRO A 55 8.89 -9.10 -4.23
C PRO A 55 7.91 -9.50 -5.33
N ARG A 56 8.08 -9.01 -6.57
CA ARG A 56 7.22 -9.37 -7.72
C ARG A 56 7.21 -10.85 -8.09
N PHE A 57 8.24 -11.61 -7.70
CA PHE A 57 8.34 -13.05 -7.98
C PHE A 57 7.85 -13.92 -6.82
N GLN A 58 7.42 -13.31 -5.72
CA GLN A 58 6.95 -14.02 -4.52
C GLN A 58 5.44 -13.93 -4.30
N ILE A 59 4.70 -13.26 -5.19
CA ILE A 59 3.23 -13.16 -5.12
C ILE A 59 2.62 -14.25 -5.98
N ASN A 60 1.82 -15.11 -5.35
CA ASN A 60 1.11 -16.24 -5.94
C ASN A 60 -0.24 -16.46 -5.23
N ASP A 61 -0.92 -17.56 -5.55
CA ASP A 61 -2.22 -17.97 -5.00
C ASP A 61 -2.11 -18.82 -3.72
N GLY A 62 -0.90 -19.08 -3.24
CA GLY A 62 -0.64 -19.87 -2.03
C GLY A 62 -0.75 -19.08 -0.73
N LEU A 63 -0.79 -19.81 0.40
CA LEU A 63 -0.91 -19.23 1.75
C LEU A 63 0.31 -18.40 2.19
N THR A 64 1.46 -18.61 1.55
CA THR A 64 2.72 -17.90 1.82
C THR A 64 2.99 -16.76 0.83
N THR A 65 1.98 -16.39 0.04
CA THR A 65 2.04 -15.25 -0.88
C THR A 65 2.40 -13.95 -0.16
N GLN A 66 3.06 -13.07 -0.89
CA GLN A 66 3.45 -11.75 -0.39
C GLN A 66 2.35 -10.71 -0.65
N LEU A 67 2.56 -9.48 -0.20
CA LEU A 67 1.55 -8.42 -0.28
C LEU A 67 1.72 -7.61 -1.56
N VAL A 68 0.61 -7.29 -2.22
CA VAL A 68 0.57 -6.32 -3.32
C VAL A 68 -0.60 -5.38 -3.15
N PHE A 69 -0.38 -4.10 -3.40
CA PHE A 69 -1.39 -3.05 -3.43
C PHE A 69 -1.23 -2.25 -4.71
N GLY A 70 -2.32 -1.74 -5.27
CA GLY A 70 -2.22 -0.91 -6.45
C GLY A 70 -3.41 -0.03 -6.73
N LEU A 71 -3.17 0.92 -7.62
CA LEU A 71 -4.14 1.85 -8.19
C LEU A 71 -3.78 2.18 -9.64
N ASP A 72 -4.75 2.65 -10.40
CA ASP A 72 -4.52 3.08 -11.77
C ASP A 72 -3.99 4.52 -11.79
N VAL A 73 -3.02 4.78 -12.66
CA VAL A 73 -2.45 6.11 -12.90
C VAL A 73 -2.62 6.49 -14.36
N GLU A 74 -2.90 7.76 -14.60
CA GLU A 74 -3.00 8.34 -15.93
C GLU A 74 -2.08 9.56 -15.99
N GLY A 75 -1.21 9.60 -16.99
CA GLY A 75 -0.30 10.71 -17.25
C GLY A 75 0.70 10.97 -16.13
N MET A 76 1.08 9.95 -15.34
CA MET A 76 2.03 10.12 -14.23
C MET A 76 3.38 10.61 -14.76
N GLN A 77 3.78 11.82 -14.39
CA GLN A 77 5.03 12.43 -14.86
C GLN A 77 6.24 11.90 -14.09
N PRO A 78 7.45 11.91 -14.69
CA PRO A 78 8.69 11.65 -13.96
C PRO A 78 8.84 12.65 -12.80
N GLY A 79 9.14 12.14 -11.62
CA GLY A 79 9.26 12.92 -10.37
C GLY A 79 7.92 13.25 -9.70
N GLN A 80 6.78 12.94 -10.32
CA GLN A 80 5.47 13.10 -9.67
C GLN A 80 5.30 12.08 -8.55
N GLU A 81 5.02 12.55 -7.33
CA GLU A 81 4.67 11.68 -6.21
C GLU A 81 3.20 11.26 -6.30
N ILE A 82 2.95 9.95 -6.34
CA ILE A 82 1.63 9.35 -6.17
C ILE A 82 1.56 8.74 -4.77
N THR A 83 0.51 9.09 -4.04
CA THR A 83 0.28 8.63 -2.68
C THR A 83 -0.66 7.42 -2.69
N LEU A 84 -0.23 6.32 -2.10
CA LEU A 84 -1.03 5.11 -1.86
C LEU A 84 -1.41 5.06 -0.39
N ASP A 85 -2.71 4.97 -0.14
CA ASP A 85 -3.29 4.80 1.18
C ASP A 85 -4.52 3.89 1.13
N ALA A 86 -5.17 3.69 2.28
CA ALA A 86 -6.34 2.83 2.40
C ALA A 86 -7.58 3.31 1.62
N SER A 87 -7.64 4.56 1.18
CA SER A 87 -8.78 5.13 0.46
C SER A 87 -8.73 4.89 -1.06
N ASN A 88 -7.53 4.76 -1.62
CA ASN A 88 -7.33 4.71 -3.07
C ASN A 88 -6.61 3.44 -3.56
N ALA A 89 -5.90 2.72 -2.69
CA ALA A 89 -5.13 1.55 -3.06
C ALA A 89 -5.78 0.28 -2.52
N PHE A 90 -5.95 -0.68 -3.41
CA PHE A 90 -6.51 -1.98 -3.08
C PHE A 90 -5.47 -3.07 -3.22
N GLY A 91 -5.53 -4.07 -2.33
CA GLY A 91 -4.52 -5.11 -2.30
C GLY A 91 -5.01 -6.55 -2.26
N PHE A 92 -4.01 -7.43 -2.26
CA PHE A 92 -4.10 -8.86 -2.10
C PHE A 92 -2.92 -9.37 -1.24
N PRO A 93 -3.13 -10.41 -0.40
CA PRO A 93 -4.41 -10.98 0.01
C PRO A 93 -5.18 -10.09 0.99
N ARG A 94 -4.57 -8.99 1.46
CA ARG A 94 -5.20 -8.00 2.33
C ARG A 94 -5.81 -6.89 1.50
N ARG A 95 -7.06 -6.52 1.81
CA ARG A 95 -7.80 -5.55 1.00
C ARG A 95 -7.22 -4.14 1.15
N SER A 96 -6.86 -3.78 2.37
CA SER A 96 -6.43 -2.43 2.73
C SER A 96 -4.97 -2.39 3.16
N ILE A 97 -4.27 -1.31 2.79
CA ILE A 97 -2.89 -1.03 3.25
C ILE A 97 -2.80 -1.00 4.79
N ASN A 98 -3.87 -0.59 5.49
CA ASN A 98 -3.87 -0.53 6.96
C ASN A 98 -3.89 -1.92 7.63
N GLU A 99 -4.14 -2.98 6.85
CA GLU A 99 -4.10 -4.37 7.29
C GLU A 99 -2.72 -5.02 7.12
N ILE A 100 -1.71 -4.25 6.65
CA ILE A 100 -0.33 -4.72 6.64
C ILE A 100 0.09 -5.03 8.09
N PRO A 101 0.51 -6.28 8.37
CA PRO A 101 1.05 -6.64 9.67
C PRO A 101 2.31 -5.82 9.98
N ALA A 102 2.57 -5.53 11.25
CA ALA A 102 3.83 -4.90 11.63
C ALA A 102 4.99 -5.87 11.37
N GLY A 103 6.09 -5.36 10.80
CA GLY A 103 7.26 -6.17 10.46
C GLY A 103 8.24 -5.45 9.54
N GLU A 104 9.33 -6.13 9.21
CA GLU A 104 10.31 -5.69 8.21
C GLU A 104 9.93 -6.20 6.83
N TYR A 105 10.05 -5.35 5.81
CA TYR A 105 9.64 -5.66 4.45
C TYR A 105 10.68 -5.21 3.42
N TYR A 106 10.88 -6.07 2.43
CA TYR A 106 11.50 -5.72 1.16
C TYR A 106 10.41 -5.16 0.25
N VAL A 107 10.58 -3.93 -0.22
CA VAL A 107 9.54 -3.23 -0.99
C VAL A 107 10.01 -3.00 -2.42
N GLN A 108 9.05 -3.14 -3.32
CA GLN A 108 9.25 -2.87 -4.73
C GLN A 108 8.07 -2.04 -5.24
N ALA A 109 8.39 -0.99 -5.97
CA ALA A 109 7.45 -0.24 -6.77
C ALA A 109 7.54 -0.76 -8.21
N LEU A 110 6.39 -1.05 -8.81
CA LEU A 110 6.32 -1.48 -10.20
C LEU A 110 5.13 -0.82 -10.88
N ILE A 111 5.31 -0.36 -12.12
CA ILE A 111 4.17 0.04 -12.96
C ILE A 111 3.96 -0.99 -14.07
N ASN A 112 2.73 -1.50 -14.16
CA ASN A 112 2.27 -2.24 -15.32
C ASN A 112 1.73 -1.24 -16.35
N ARG A 113 2.51 -0.97 -17.38
CA ARG A 113 2.28 0.12 -18.35
C ARG A 113 1.14 -0.22 -19.29
N TYR A 114 0.28 0.74 -19.59
CA TYR A 114 -0.77 0.62 -20.60
C TYR A 114 -0.49 1.57 -21.77
N GLU A 115 -0.77 1.09 -22.98
CA GLU A 115 -0.78 1.89 -24.20
C GLU A 115 -2.22 2.09 -24.65
N THR A 116 -2.49 3.24 -25.27
CA THR A 116 -3.81 3.56 -25.82
C THR A 116 -3.92 3.05 -27.25
N PHE A 117 -4.92 2.21 -27.51
CA PHE A 117 -5.23 1.66 -28.82
C PHE A 117 -6.55 2.22 -29.34
N ASN A 118 -6.51 2.73 -30.58
CA ASN A 118 -7.69 3.10 -31.33
C ASN A 118 -8.11 1.91 -32.21
N LEU A 119 -9.18 1.23 -31.81
CA LEU A 119 -9.65 0.03 -32.51
C LEU A 119 -10.39 0.42 -33.80
N LYS A 120 -10.32 -0.44 -34.82
CA LYS A 120 -11.06 -0.24 -36.08
C LYS A 120 -12.58 -0.18 -35.90
N THR A 121 -13.08 -0.66 -34.76
CA THR A 121 -14.48 -0.59 -34.35
C THR A 121 -14.91 0.81 -33.88
N GLY A 122 -13.98 1.77 -33.78
CA GLY A 122 -14.24 3.13 -33.28
C GLY A 122 -14.09 3.30 -31.76
N HIS A 123 -13.80 2.22 -31.03
CA HIS A 123 -13.56 2.26 -29.59
C HIS A 123 -12.10 2.56 -29.26
N THR A 124 -11.87 3.27 -28.15
CA THR A 124 -10.54 3.50 -27.57
C THR A 124 -10.38 2.64 -26.32
N VAL A 125 -9.28 1.89 -26.22
CA VAL A 125 -8.97 1.03 -25.07
C VAL A 125 -7.53 1.23 -24.62
N LYS A 126 -7.26 1.04 -23.32
CA LYS A 126 -5.91 0.99 -22.77
C LYS A 126 -5.54 -0.45 -22.46
N LEU A 127 -4.46 -0.96 -23.05
CA LEU A 127 -4.02 -2.36 -22.89
C LEU A 127 -2.52 -2.41 -22.60
N PRO A 128 -2.03 -3.44 -21.88
CA PRO A 128 -0.60 -3.71 -21.82
C PRO A 128 -0.02 -3.85 -23.24
N PRO A 129 1.21 -3.36 -23.49
CA PRO A 129 1.86 -3.51 -24.78
C PRO A 129 2.07 -4.99 -25.15
N ASP A 130 2.18 -5.26 -26.46
CA ASP A 130 2.33 -6.61 -27.02
C ASP A 130 3.50 -7.38 -26.37
N GLN A 131 3.37 -8.70 -26.19
CA GLN A 131 4.22 -9.52 -25.31
C GLN A 131 5.72 -9.49 -25.66
N ALA A 132 6.07 -9.19 -26.92
CA ALA A 132 7.45 -8.97 -27.34
C ALA A 132 8.12 -7.73 -26.70
N LYS A 133 7.33 -6.78 -26.16
CA LYS A 133 7.77 -5.58 -25.42
C LYS A 133 7.32 -5.55 -23.95
N ALA A 134 6.45 -6.48 -23.52
CA ALA A 134 5.81 -6.48 -22.20
C ALA A 134 6.75 -6.72 -21.00
N SER A 135 8.00 -7.10 -21.22
CA SER A 135 9.00 -7.33 -20.17
C SER A 135 9.56 -6.04 -19.53
N SER A 136 9.11 -4.85 -19.96
CA SER A 136 9.66 -3.54 -19.55
C SER A 136 8.75 -2.75 -18.60
N GLY A 137 8.38 -3.34 -17.46
CA GLY A 137 7.84 -2.56 -16.34
C GLY A 137 8.93 -1.63 -15.77
N ILE A 138 8.57 -0.41 -15.36
CA ILE A 138 9.48 0.45 -14.61
C ILE A 138 9.55 -0.09 -13.18
N VAL A 139 10.75 -0.43 -12.71
CA VAL A 139 10.98 -1.06 -11.39
C VAL A 139 11.85 -0.14 -10.54
N SER A 140 11.30 0.34 -9.41
CA SER A 140 12.08 1.00 -8.36
C SER A 140 12.11 0.12 -7.11
N ARG A 141 13.28 0.00 -6.47
CA ARG A 141 13.52 -0.91 -5.34
C ARG A 141 13.92 -0.10 -4.12
N ALA A 142 13.32 -0.40 -2.96
CA ALA A 142 13.76 0.14 -1.68
C ALA A 142 13.39 -0.80 -0.52
N THR A 143 14.19 -0.82 0.53
CA THR A 143 13.86 -1.56 1.76
C THR A 143 13.14 -0.61 2.71
N PHE A 144 12.00 -1.02 3.26
CA PHE A 144 11.26 -0.21 4.24
C PHE A 144 10.88 -1.03 5.46
N THR A 145 11.02 -0.44 6.64
CA THR A 145 10.46 -1.00 7.86
C THR A 145 9.10 -0.36 8.09
N ALA A 146 8.03 -1.17 8.01
CA ALA A 146 6.69 -0.70 8.31
C ALA A 146 6.50 -0.63 9.83
N HIS A 147 6.90 0.49 10.43
CA HIS A 147 6.55 0.77 11.82
C HIS A 147 5.10 1.24 11.88
N ARG A 148 4.19 0.39 12.36
CA ARG A 148 2.93 0.88 12.91
C ARG A 148 3.31 1.71 14.12
N LEU A 149 3.10 3.04 14.10
CA LEU A 149 3.29 3.88 15.28
C LEU A 149 2.37 3.35 16.39
N LYS A 150 2.89 2.46 17.22
CA LYS A 150 2.34 2.20 18.54
C LYS A 150 2.82 3.37 19.38
N TYR A 151 1.91 4.26 19.72
CA TYR A 151 2.11 5.07 20.91
C TYR A 151 2.48 4.14 22.07
N PRO A 152 3.39 4.53 22.97
CA PRO A 152 3.76 3.70 24.10
C PRO A 152 2.47 3.36 24.85
N SER A 153 2.14 2.08 24.88
CA SER A 153 1.02 1.55 25.64
C SER A 153 1.26 1.93 27.09
N ILE A 154 0.54 2.93 27.58
CA ILE A 154 0.52 3.34 28.99
C ILE A 154 -0.38 2.36 29.75
N LEU A 155 -0.11 1.07 29.61
CA LEU A 155 -0.65 0.07 30.51
C LEU A 155 0.49 -0.33 31.44
N PRO A 156 0.35 -0.15 32.77
CA PRO A 156 1.39 -0.56 33.68
C PRO A 156 1.61 -2.07 33.51
N GLU A 157 2.86 -2.45 33.25
CA GLU A 157 3.29 -3.84 33.31
C GLU A 157 2.84 -4.42 34.66
N ARG A 158 1.94 -5.41 34.62
CA ARG A 158 1.79 -6.30 35.77
C ARG A 158 3.06 -7.13 35.84
N LYS A 159 3.97 -6.71 36.72
CA LYS A 159 5.01 -7.57 37.28
C LYS A 159 4.38 -8.74 38.06
N PRO A 160 5.12 -9.85 38.18
CA PRO A 160 4.68 -11.22 37.86
C PRO A 160 3.57 -11.79 38.74
#